data_AF-A0A3D3B6B5-F1
#
_entry.id   AF-A0A3D3B6B5-F1
#
_cell.length_a   1.000
_cell.length_b   1.000
_cell.length_c   1.000
_cell.angle_alpha   90.00
_cell.angle_beta   90.00
_cell.angle_gamma   90.00
#
_symmetry.space_group_name_H-M   'P 1'
#
loop_
_entity.id
_entity.type
_entity.pdbx_description
1 polymer ?
#
loop_
_entity_poly.entity_id
_entity_poly.type
_entity_poly.pdbx_seq_one_letter_code
_entity_poly.pdbx_strand_id
1 'polypeptide(L)' 'MSRPAFEVADIFREHGAAWRRANAGHVSLGQLKVMSAIESCRTAALGG' A
#
# COMPACT_ATOMS: atom_id res chain seq x y z
N MET A 1 -0.31 -23.92 -10.55
CA MET A 1 -0.13 -23.03 -9.38
C MET A 1 -1.14 -21.91 -9.52
N SER A 2 -2.11 -21.80 -8.60
CA SER A 2 -3.04 -20.67 -8.58
C SER A 2 -2.24 -19.38 -8.41
N ARG A 3 -2.50 -18.38 -9.26
CA ARG A 3 -1.90 -17.06 -9.09
C ARG A 3 -2.30 -16.56 -7.69
N PRO A 4 -1.35 -16.14 -6.83
CA PRO A 4 -1.69 -15.50 -5.57
C PRO A 4 -2.70 -14.40 -5.82
N ALA A 5 -3.71 -14.28 -4.95
CA ALA A 5 -4.66 -13.17 -5.04
C ALA A 5 -3.85 -11.86 -5.04
N PHE A 6 -4.09 -11.02 -6.04
CA PHE A 6 -3.42 -9.73 -6.14
C PHE A 6 -4.02 -8.83 -5.07
N GLU A 7 -3.21 -8.45 -4.08
CA GLU A 7 -3.66 -7.66 -2.95
C GLU A 7 -3.38 -6.18 -3.19
N VAL A 8 -4.15 -5.31 -2.53
CA VAL A 8 -3.88 -3.86 -2.56
C VAL A 8 -2.44 -3.56 -2.12
N ALA A 9 -1.93 -4.32 -1.14
CA ALA A 9 -0.56 -4.16 -0.66
C ALA A 9 0.51 -4.39 -1.75
N ASP A 10 0.21 -5.19 -2.80
CA ASP A 10 1.13 -5.38 -3.93
C ASP A 10 1.27 -4.11 -4.78
N ILE A 11 0.16 -3.39 -5.00
CA ILE A 11 0.17 -2.08 -5.69
C ILE A 11 1.06 -1.09 -4.95
N PHE A 12 0.94 -1.02 -3.62
CA PHE A 12 1.73 -0.10 -2.81
C PHE A 12 3.21 -0.49 -2.79
N ARG A 13 3.54 -1.79 -2.74
CA ARG A 13 4.92 -2.28 -2.82
C ARG A 13 5.57 -1.93 -4.16
N GLU A 14 4.85 -2.09 -5.26
CA GLU A 14 5.39 -1.88 -6.61
C GLU A 14 5.44 -0.39 -6.99
N HIS A 15 4.38 0.36 -6.70
CA HIS A 15 4.20 1.73 -7.19
C HIS A 15 4.27 2.80 -6.10
N GLY A 16 4.12 2.44 -4.83
CA GLY A 16 4.00 3.39 -3.72
C GLY A 16 5.23 4.29 -3.56
N ALA A 17 6.44 3.76 -3.75
CA ALA A 17 7.67 4.56 -3.67
C ALA A 17 7.78 5.61 -4.78
N ALA A 18 7.37 5.28 -6.02
CA ALA A 18 7.36 6.23 -7.12
C ALA A 18 6.30 7.31 -6.91
N TRP A 19 5.10 6.91 -6.48
CA TRP A 19 4.00 7.84 -6.21
C TRP A 19 4.33 8.80 -5.05
N ARG A 20 4.90 8.31 -3.94
CA ARG A 20 5.30 9.16 -2.80
C ARG A 20 6.33 10.21 -3.20
N ARG A 21 7.28 9.87 -4.06
CA ARG A 21 8.27 10.83 -4.59
C ARG A 21 7.60 11.88 -5.48
N ALA A 22 6.71 11.46 -6.37
CA ALA A 22 6.00 12.38 -7.27
C ALA A 22 5.06 13.35 -6.52
N ASN A 23 4.59 12.97 -5.32
CA ASN A 23 3.65 13.76 -4.52
C ASN A 23 4.28 14.31 -3.23
N ALA A 24 5.61 14.38 -3.15
CA ALA A 24 6.30 14.91 -1.99
C ALA A 24 5.82 16.35 -1.67
N GLY A 25 5.46 16.61 -0.41
CA GLY A 25 4.92 17.90 0.03
C GLY A 25 3.39 18.06 -0.12
N HIS A 26 2.73 17.22 -0.90
CA HIS A 26 1.25 17.21 -1.04
C HIS A 26 0.58 16.10 -0.22
N VAL A 27 1.38 15.21 0.37
CA VAL A 27 0.91 14.07 1.16
C VAL A 27 1.15 14.35 2.63
N SER A 28 0.10 14.29 3.43
CA SER A 28 0.16 14.44 4.88
C SER A 28 0.85 13.24 5.54
N LEU A 29 1.41 13.46 6.74
CA LEU A 29 1.97 12.38 7.55
C LEU A 29 0.95 11.27 7.85
N GLY A 30 -0.33 11.62 8.03
CA GLY A 30 -1.41 10.65 8.24
C GLY A 30 -1.59 9.72 7.04
N GLN A 31 -1.60 10.28 5.83
CA GLN A 31 -1.67 9.48 4.61
C GLN A 31 -0.45 8.55 4.47
N LEU A 32 0.77 9.05 4.73
CA LEU A 32 1.97 8.21 4.70
C LEU A 32 1.88 7.02 5.67
N LYS A 33 1.36 7.24 6.88
CA LYS A 33 1.15 6.17 7.87
C LYS A 33 0.15 5.11 7.37
N VAL A 34 -0.94 5.53 6.74
CA VAL A 34 -1.92 4.60 6.14
C VAL A 34 -1.27 3.77 5.04
N MET A 35 -0.45 4.37 4.16
CA MET A 35 0.26 3.63 3.11
C MET A 35 1.17 2.54 3.71
N SER A 36 1.96 2.89 4.73
CA SER A 36 2.83 1.92 5.42
C SER A 36 2.06 0.82 6.15
N ALA A 37 0.89 1.16 6.72
CA ALA A 37 0.01 0.16 7.33
C ALA A 37 -0.52 -0.82 6.29
N ILE A 38 -0.96 -0.34 5.11
CA ILE A 38 -1.41 -1.20 4.01
C ILE A 38 -0.28 -2.12 3.52
N GLU A 39 0.93 -1.59 3.34
CA GLU A 39 2.10 -2.39 2.95
C GLU A 39 2.44 -3.50 3.97
N SER A 40 2.24 -3.23 5.26
CA SER A 40 2.55 -4.13 6.39
C SER A 40 1.43 -5.10 6.72
N CYS A 41 0.18 -4.73 6.43
CA CYS A 41 -0.97 -5.61 6.60
C CYS A 41 -0.92 -6.73 5.56
N ARG A 42 -0.83 -7.98 6.02
CA ARG A 42 -1.16 -9.14 5.21
C ARG A 42 -2.68 -9.29 5.29
N THR A 43 -3.40 -8.89 4.24
CA THR A 43 -4.86 -9.03 4.21
C THR A 43 -5.22 -10.50 4.43
N ALA A 44 -5.71 -10.87 5.63
CA ALA A 44 -6.81 -11.81 5.66
C ALA A 44 -7.97 -11.02 5.03
N ALA A 45 -8.39 -11.42 3.83
CA ALA A 45 -9.41 -10.76 3.01
C ALA A 45 -10.39 -9.98 3.90
N LEU A 46 -10.34 -8.64 3.86
CA LEU A 46 -10.90 -7.69 4.83
C LEU A 46 -12.21 -8.19 5.47
N GLY A 47 -12.07 -8.94 6.56
CA GLY A 47 -13.15 -9.52 7.35
C GLY A 47 -12.87 -9.17 8.80
N GLY A 48 -13.42 -8.05 9.24
CA GLY A 48 -13.59 -7.77 10.66
C GLY A 48 -14.70 -8.62 11.25
#